data_AF-A0A7J9QS63-F1
#
_entry.id   AF-A0A7J9QS63-F1
#
_cell.length_a   1.000
_cell.length_b   1.000
_cell.length_c   1.000
_cell.angle_alpha   90.00
_cell.angle_beta   90.00
_cell.angle_gamma   90.00
#
_symmetry.space_group_name_H-M   'P 1'
#
loop_
_entity.id
_entity.type
_entity.pdbx_description
1 polymer ?
#
loop_
_entity_poly.entity_id
_entity_poly.type
_entity_poly.pdbx_seq_one_letter_code
_entity_poly.pdbx_strand_id
1 'polypeptide(L)' 'KEKAQTVKKALDPDNVNFPQGLSLIVENIDNKLVFNFENEDDMKKLIGTVDEVLAHVQVALKVIE' A
#
# COMPACT_ATOMS: atom_id res chain seq x y z
N LYS A 1 -11.03 9.28 9.54
CA LYS A 1 -10.02 10.19 8.97
C LYS A 1 -8.62 9.90 9.52
N GLU A 2 -8.44 9.88 10.84
CA GLU A 2 -7.13 9.67 11.48
C GLU A 2 -6.46 8.32 11.14
N LYS A 3 -7.20 7.20 11.25
CA LYS A 3 -6.66 5.85 10.92
C LYS A 3 -6.10 5.74 9.50
N ALA A 4 -6.82 6.25 8.50
CA ALA A 4 -6.38 6.19 7.11
C ALA A 4 -5.16 7.08 6.82
N GLN A 5 -4.99 8.19 7.54
CA GLN A 5 -3.75 8.99 7.49
C GLN A 5 -2.58 8.27 8.14
N THR A 6 -2.81 7.58 9.27
CA THR A 6 -1.76 6.80 9.94
C THR A 6 -1.32 5.60 9.10
N VAL A 7 -2.26 4.88 8.47
CA VAL A 7 -1.91 3.79 7.53
C VAL A 7 -1.11 4.34 6.34
N LYS A 8 -1.50 5.47 5.75
CA LYS A 8 -0.71 6.09 4.67
C LYS A 8 0.74 6.38 5.10
N LYS A 9 0.93 7.02 6.26
CA LYS A 9 2.28 7.32 6.80
C LYS A 9 3.09 6.07 7.11
N ALA A 10 2.44 4.99 7.52
CA ALA A 10 3.11 3.71 7.81
C ALA A 10 3.59 3.01 6.53
N LEU A 11 2.96 3.28 5.38
CA LEU A 11 3.29 2.67 4.09
C LEU A 11 4.22 3.52 3.22
N ASP A 12 4.33 4.83 3.48
CA ASP A 12 5.27 5.72 2.78
C ASP A 12 6.73 5.21 2.74
N PRO A 13 7.29 4.57 3.81
CA PRO A 13 8.65 4.03 3.78
C PRO A 13 8.82 2.81 2.86
N ASP A 14 7.79 1.96 2.75
CA ASP A 14 7.84 0.72 1.97
C ASP A 14 7.65 0.97 0.46
N ASN A 15 7.06 2.11 0.09
CA ASN A 15 6.90 2.55 -1.30
C ASN A 15 8.23 2.88 -2.02
N VAL A 16 9.38 2.81 -1.33
CA VAL A 16 10.71 3.12 -1.88
C VAL A 16 11.35 1.91 -2.59
N ASN A 17 10.96 0.67 -2.26
CA ASN A 17 11.59 -0.56 -2.78
C ASN A 17 10.64 -1.42 -3.63
N PHE A 18 9.73 -0.79 -4.38
CA PHE A 18 8.87 -1.55 -5.28
C PHE A 18 9.68 -2.25 -6.38
N PRO A 19 9.26 -3.46 -6.82
CA PRO A 19 9.91 -4.12 -7.93
C PRO A 19 9.85 -3.24 -9.19
N GLN A 20 10.88 -3.34 -10.05
CA GLN A 20 10.94 -2.56 -11.27
C GLN A 20 9.69 -2.78 -12.14
N GLY A 21 9.11 -1.69 -12.66
CA GLY A 21 7.89 -1.73 -13.47
C GLY A 21 6.59 -1.80 -12.66
N LEU A 22 6.67 -1.77 -11.33
CA LEU A 22 5.52 -1.63 -10.44
C LEU A 22 5.54 -0.27 -9.75
N SER A 23 4.37 0.34 -9.62
CA SER A 23 4.18 1.55 -8.83
C SER A 23 2.92 1.42 -7.97
N LEU A 24 2.94 2.08 -6.81
CA LEU A 24 1.78 2.17 -5.92
C LEU A 24 1.55 3.64 -5.57
N ILE A 25 0.33 4.10 -5.81
CA ILE A 25 -0.15 5.40 -5.35
C ILE A 25 -1.21 5.15 -4.28
N VAL A 26 -0.97 5.71 -3.09
CA VAL A 26 -1.90 5.61 -1.95
C VAL A 26 -2.64 6.94 -1.75
N GLU A 27 -3.94 6.89 -1.92
CA GLU A 27 -4.84 8.02 -1.77
C GLU A 27 -5.78 7.83 -0.58
N ASN A 28 -6.13 8.94 0.06
CA ASN A 28 -7.11 8.97 1.14
C ASN A 28 -8.23 9.92 0.72
N ILE A 29 -9.41 9.35 0.45
CA ILE A 29 -10.59 10.08 0.01
C ILE A 29 -11.67 9.88 1.07
N ASP A 30 -11.93 10.90 1.86
CA ASP A 30 -12.82 10.90 3.03
C ASP A 30 -12.48 9.85 4.11
N ASN A 31 -13.15 8.70 4.05
CA ASN A 31 -12.94 7.55 4.93
C ASN A 31 -12.44 6.32 4.16
N LYS A 32 -12.14 6.48 2.86
CA LYS A 32 -11.63 5.43 1.97
C LYS A 32 -10.12 5.55 1.87
N LEU A 33 -9.47 4.40 1.98
CA LEU A 33 -8.07 4.23 1.62
C LEU A 33 -8.06 3.55 0.25
N VAL A 34 -7.48 4.22 -0.75
CA VAL A 34 -7.43 3.75 -2.13
C VAL A 34 -5.98 3.41 -2.47
N PHE A 35 -5.78 2.20 -2.98
CA PHE A 35 -4.49 1.71 -3.43
C PHE A 35 -4.57 1.56 -4.95
N ASN A 36 -3.86 2.43 -5.66
CA ASN A 36 -3.78 2.38 -7.11
C ASN A 36 -2.45 1.73 -7.49
N PHE A 37 -2.52 0.48 -7.95
CA PHE A 37 -1.37 -0.25 -8.43
C PHE A 37 -1.27 -0.10 -9.94
N GLU A 38 -0.06 0.22 -10.42
CA GLU A 38 0.29 0.18 -11.83
C GLU A 38 1.33 -0.90 -12.05
N ASN A 39 1.19 -1.62 -13.16
CA ASN A 39 2.07 -2.71 -13.51
C ASN A 39 2.37 -2.68 -15.01
N GLU A 40 3.64 -2.48 -15.34
CA GLU A 40 4.17 -2.58 -16.70
C GLU A 40 4.80 -3.96 -16.97
N ASP A 41 4.80 -4.87 -16.00
CA ASP A 41 5.47 -6.18 -16.00
C ASP A 41 4.47 -7.35 -15.79
N ASP A 42 4.93 -8.53 -15.36
CA ASP A 42 4.11 -9.73 -15.15
C ASP A 42 3.04 -9.55 -14.05
N MET A 43 1.79 -9.91 -14.37
CA MET A 43 0.65 -9.93 -13.45
C MET A 43 0.88 -10.74 -12.17
N LYS A 44 1.72 -11.78 -12.18
CA LYS A 44 2.08 -12.54 -10.97
C LYS A 44 2.86 -11.71 -9.98
N LYS A 45 3.73 -10.81 -10.47
CA LYS A 45 4.46 -9.87 -9.61
C LYS A 45 3.51 -8.87 -8.98
N LEU A 46 2.58 -8.34 -9.77
CA LEU A 46 1.52 -7.45 -9.25
C LEU A 46 0.73 -8.12 -8.12
N ILE A 47 0.27 -9.35 -8.30
CA ILE A 47 -0.48 -10.07 -7.26
C ILE A 47 0.35 -10.23 -5.98
N GLY A 48 1.61 -10.64 -6.10
CA GLY A 48 2.50 -10.77 -4.93
C GLY A 48 2.70 -9.43 -4.21
N THR A 49 2.89 -8.34 -4.94
CA THR A 49 3.04 -7.00 -4.37
C THR A 49 1.75 -6.49 -3.70
N VAL A 50 0.57 -6.82 -4.25
CA VAL A 50 -0.71 -6.52 -3.59
C VAL A 50 -0.81 -7.26 -2.25
N ASP A 51 -0.46 -8.55 -2.21
CA ASP A 51 -0.48 -9.36 -0.98
C ASP A 51 0.46 -8.80 0.09
N GLU A 52 1.68 -8.39 -0.30
CA GLU A 52 2.67 -7.78 0.60
C GLU A 52 2.17 -6.46 1.20
N VAL A 53 1.61 -5.57 0.37
CA VAL A 53 1.07 -4.28 0.83
C VAL A 53 -0.07 -4.49 1.82
N LEU A 54 -0.98 -5.44 1.55
CA LEU A 54 -2.07 -5.77 2.48
C LEU A 54 -1.56 -6.33 3.82
N ALA A 55 -0.50 -7.15 3.79
CA ALA A 55 0.15 -7.64 5.01
C ALA A 55 0.76 -6.50 5.84
N HIS A 56 1.43 -5.55 5.20
CA HIS A 56 1.99 -4.37 5.87
C HIS A 56 0.90 -3.47 6.47
N VAL A 57 -0.20 -3.24 5.75
CA VAL A 57 -1.38 -2.54 6.28
C VAL A 57 -1.87 -3.21 7.56
N GLN A 58 -1.97 -4.54 7.56
CA GLN A 58 -2.44 -5.28 8.73
C GLN A 58 -1.51 -5.12 9.93
N VAL A 59 -0.19 -5.13 9.73
CA VAL A 59 0.79 -4.88 10.80
C VAL A 59 0.67 -3.45 11.33
N ALA A 60 0.57 -2.46 10.44
CA ALA A 60 0.41 -1.06 10.82
C ALA A 60 -0.86 -0.83 11.65
N LEU A 61 -1.98 -1.46 11.27
CA LEU A 61 -3.24 -1.37 12.02
C LEU A 61 -3.14 -1.96 13.42
N LYS A 62 -2.39 -3.05 13.63
CA LYS A 62 -2.18 -3.65 14.96
C LYS A 62 -1.40 -2.75 15.93
N VAL A 63 -0.60 -1.81 15.42
CA VAL A 63 0.16 -0.85 16.25
C VAL A 63 -0.73 0.34 16.65
N ILE A 64 -1.80 0.58 15.89
CA ILE A 64 -2.73 1.71 16.09
C ILE A 64 -3.90 1.34 17.02
N GLU A 65 -4.21 0.05 17.15
CA GLU A 65 -5.13 -0.50 18.16
C GLU A 65 -4.46 -0.66 19.53
#